data_AF-A0A966RXU1-F1
#
_entry.id   AF-A0A966RXU1-F1
#
_cell.length_a   1.000
_cell.length_b   1.000
_cell.length_c   1.000
_cell.angle_alpha   90.00
_cell.angle_beta   90.00
_cell.angle_gamma   90.00
#
_symmetry.space_group_name_H-M   'P 1'
#
loop_
_entity.id
_entity.type
_entity.pdbx_description
1 polymer ?
#
loop_
_entity_poly.entity_id
_entity_poly.type
_entity_poly.pdbx_seq_one_letter_code
_entity_poly.pdbx_strand_id
1 'polypeptide(L)'
;MKASVKGELIEHYFRYVKLISVLRETYGLHDFRPAHEALLVFIGQAWQDDKPLSVRKLMAVSTMASSVTIHRWLKAIIAQGLVEHVLDPTDSRKR
;
A
#
# COMPACT_ATOMS: atom_id res chain seq x y z
N MET A 1 -24.63 21.86 13.96
CA MET A 1 -24.17 21.21 12.70
C MET A 1 -22.80 20.52 12.75
N LYS A 2 -21.94 20.71 13.78
CA LYS A 2 -20.61 20.05 13.84
C LYS A 2 -20.57 18.61 14.38
N ALA A 3 -21.61 18.15 15.07
CA ALA A 3 -21.64 16.80 15.68
C ALA A 3 -21.94 15.69 14.66
N SER A 4 -22.78 15.95 13.66
CA SER A 4 -23.20 14.97 12.65
C SER A 4 -22.06 14.56 11.70
N VAL A 5 -21.25 15.52 11.23
CA VAL A 5 -20.08 15.24 10.36
C VAL A 5 -19.03 14.37 11.05
N LYS A 6 -18.84 14.57 12.37
CA LYS A 6 -17.91 13.73 13.15
C LYS A 6 -18.42 12.30 13.30
N GLY A 7 -19.73 12.11 13.44
CA GLY A 7 -20.34 10.77 13.51
C GLY A 7 -20.20 10.01 12.21
N GLU A 8 -20.50 10.66 11.09
CA GLU A 8 -20.36 10.08 9.74
C GLU A 8 -18.90 9.70 9.43
N LEU A 9 -17.93 10.56 9.76
CA LEU A 9 -16.51 10.25 9.59
C LEU A 9 -16.06 9.04 10.41
N ILE A 10 -16.51 8.92 11.66
CA ILE A 10 -16.19 7.78 12.53
C ILE A 10 -16.81 6.49 11.95
N GLU A 11 -18.04 6.56 11.45
CA GLU A 11 -18.70 5.41 10.84
C GLU A 11 -17.94 4.92 9.59
N HIS A 12 -17.54 5.83 8.70
CA HIS A 12 -16.71 5.48 7.54
C HIS A 12 -15.39 4.86 7.95
N TYR A 13 -14.73 5.42 8.98
CA TYR A 13 -13.49 4.87 9.51
C TYR A 13 -13.68 3.45 10.07
N PHE A 14 -14.75 3.19 10.81
CA PHE A 14 -15.05 1.85 11.32
C PHE A 14 -15.39 0.85 10.21
N ARG A 15 -16.10 1.29 9.16
CA ARG A 15 -16.32 0.46 7.97
C ARG A 15 -15.00 0.12 7.27
N TYR A 16 -14.08 1.08 7.16
CA TYR A 16 -12.73 0.86 6.65
C TYR A 16 -11.97 -0.18 7.49
N VAL A 17 -11.93 -0.02 8.81
CA VAL A 17 -11.26 -0.98 9.72
C VAL A 17 -11.85 -2.39 9.57
N LYS A 18 -13.18 -2.51 9.52
CA LYS A 18 -13.85 -3.80 9.33
C LYS A 18 -13.45 -4.44 8.00
N LEU A 19 -13.42 -3.66 6.91
CA LEU A 19 -13.01 -4.15 5.60
C LEU A 19 -11.58 -4.71 5.63
N ILE A 20 -10.64 -3.97 6.21
CA ILE A 20 -9.24 -4.40 6.34
C ILE A 20 -9.13 -5.68 7.18
N SER A 21 -9.86 -5.78 8.29
CA SER A 21 -9.88 -6.99 9.14
C SER A 21 -10.36 -8.22 8.35
N VAL A 22 -11.48 -8.10 7.63
CA VAL A 22 -12.04 -9.19 6.82
C VAL A 22 -11.07 -9.61 5.71
N LEU A 23 -10.43 -8.65 5.03
CA LEU A 23 -9.44 -8.96 4.00
C LEU A 23 -8.24 -9.71 4.59
N ARG A 24 -7.77 -9.31 5.78
CA ARG A 24 -6.65 -9.98 6.45
C ARG A 24 -6.96 -11.43 6.80
N GLU A 25 -8.15 -11.67 7.34
CA GLU A 25 -8.62 -13.02 7.71
C GLU A 25 -8.85 -13.89 6.47
N THR A 26 -9.50 -13.34 5.44
CA THR A 26 -9.91 -14.11 4.26
C THR A 26 -8.72 -14.50 3.38
N TYR A 27 -7.73 -13.61 3.24
CA TYR A 27 -6.57 -13.80 2.36
C TYR A 27 -5.29 -14.20 3.11
N GLY A 28 -5.39 -14.53 4.40
CA GLY A 28 -4.25 -15.00 5.20
C GLY A 28 -3.14 -13.96 5.37
N LEU A 29 -3.46 -12.66 5.38
CA LEU A 29 -2.49 -11.56 5.50
C LEU A 29 -2.07 -11.31 6.97
N HIS A 30 -1.94 -12.36 7.77
CA HIS A 30 -1.63 -12.26 9.19
C HIS A 30 -0.22 -11.70 9.44
N ASP A 31 0.73 -11.95 8.54
CA ASP A 31 2.10 -11.41 8.60
C ASP A 31 2.21 -9.96 8.08
N PHE A 32 1.10 -9.38 7.63
CA PHE A 32 1.05 -8.04 7.06
C PHE A 32 1.11 -6.97 8.16
N ARG A 33 2.34 -6.71 8.63
CA ARG A 33 2.63 -5.66 9.64
C ARG A 33 2.12 -4.27 9.23
N PRO A 34 1.89 -3.34 10.18
CA PRO A 34 1.44 -1.97 9.90
C PRO A 34 2.30 -1.23 8.86
N ALA A 35 3.59 -1.55 8.80
CA ALA A 35 4.51 -1.02 7.80
C ALA A 35 4.17 -1.42 6.36
N HIS A 36 3.78 -2.68 6.14
CA HIS A 36 3.35 -3.16 4.83
C HIS A 36 2.05 -2.49 4.40
N GLU A 37 1.15 -2.25 5.37
CA GLU A 37 -0.11 -1.53 5.13
C GLU A 37 0.14 -0.09 4.73
N ALA A 38 1.01 0.62 5.45
CA ALA A 38 1.39 1.99 5.08
C ALA A 38 1.96 2.04 3.65
N LEU A 39 2.80 1.06 3.28
CA LEU A 39 3.36 0.99 1.92
C LEU A 39 2.28 0.72 0.87
N LEU A 40 1.33 -0.18 1.16
CA LEU A 40 0.24 -0.50 0.26
C LEU A 40 -0.73 0.67 0.08
N VAL A 41 -1.03 1.41 1.16
CA VAL A 41 -1.81 2.65 1.11
C VAL A 41 -1.11 3.68 0.23
N PHE A 42 0.20 3.87 0.38
CA PHE A 42 0.96 4.80 -0.45
C PHE A 42 0.95 4.40 -1.93
N ILE A 43 1.13 3.12 -2.25
CA ILE A 43 1.03 2.59 -3.62
C ILE A 43 -0.39 2.79 -4.17
N GLY A 44 -1.41 2.46 -3.37
CA GLY A 44 -2.81 2.58 -3.76
C GLY A 44 -3.23 4.02 -4.04
N GLN A 45 -2.79 4.98 -3.23
CA GLN A 45 -3.02 6.41 -3.47
C GLN A 45 -2.39 6.87 -4.79
N ALA A 46 -1.13 6.50 -5.04
CA ALA A 46 -0.48 6.87 -6.30
C ALA A 46 -1.13 6.19 -7.52
N TRP A 47 -1.64 4.97 -7.36
CA TRP A 47 -2.42 4.29 -8.39
C TRP A 47 -3.76 4.98 -8.67
N GLN A 48 -4.48 5.41 -7.63
CA GLN A 48 -5.72 6.17 -7.77
C GLN A 48 -5.52 7.53 -8.45
N ASP A 49 -4.33 8.12 -8.31
CA ASP A 49 -3.93 9.37 -8.97
C ASP A 49 -3.41 9.15 -10.42
N ASP A 50 -3.57 7.95 -10.99
CA ASP A 50 -3.02 7.53 -12.30
C ASP A 50 -1.50 7.75 -12.43
N LYS A 51 -0.77 7.66 -11.31
CA LYS A 51 0.68 7.85 -11.22
C LYS A 51 1.36 6.58 -10.72
N PRO A 52 1.49 5.54 -11.54
CA PRO A 52 2.19 4.33 -11.14
C PRO A 52 3.61 4.64 -10.67
N LEU A 53 3.97 4.07 -9.52
CA LEU A 53 5.26 4.32 -8.88
C LEU A 53 6.31 3.34 -9.40
N SER A 54 7.43 3.87 -9.89
CA SER A 54 8.60 3.04 -10.11
C SER A 54 9.22 2.63 -8.78
N VAL A 55 9.89 1.48 -8.75
CA VAL A 55 10.62 0.99 -7.55
C VAL A 55 11.58 2.06 -7.02
N ARG A 56 12.24 2.81 -7.92
CA ARG A 56 13.13 3.91 -7.56
C ARG A 56 12.41 5.04 -6.83
N LYS A 57 11.23 5.45 -7.31
CA LYS A 57 10.42 6.48 -6.63
C LYS A 57 9.97 5.98 -5.26
N LEU A 58 9.53 4.72 -5.17
CA LEU A 58 9.15 4.09 -3.91
C LEU A 58 10.29 4.10 -2.88
N MET A 59 11.50 3.72 -3.31
CA MET A 59 12.69 3.70 -2.44
C MET A 59 13.19 5.09 -2.03
N ALA A 60 12.82 6.14 -2.77
CA ALA A 60 13.17 7.52 -2.44
C ALA A 60 12.26 8.13 -1.35
N VAL A 61 11.18 7.44 -0.96
CA VAL A 61 10.27 7.87 0.11
C VAL A 61 10.88 7.57 1.48
N SER A 62 11.88 8.35 1.85
CA SER A 62 12.61 8.20 3.11
C SER A 62 11.78 8.46 4.36
N THR A 63 10.60 9.07 4.21
CA THR A 63 9.68 9.38 5.32
C THR A 63 9.04 8.14 5.93
N MET A 64 9.02 7.00 5.22
CA MET A 64 8.43 5.76 5.71
C MET A 64 9.45 4.84 6.39
N ALA A 65 10.60 4.63 5.75
CA ALA A 65 11.71 3.82 6.24
C ALA A 65 12.95 4.01 5.36
N SER A 66 14.05 3.32 5.70
CA SER A 66 15.21 3.23 4.82
C SER A 66 14.87 2.49 3.52
N SER A 67 15.61 2.79 2.44
CA SER A 67 15.41 2.19 1.12
C SER A 67 15.50 0.65 1.14
N VAL A 68 16.42 0.10 1.94
CA VAL A 68 16.58 -1.36 2.12
C VAL A 68 15.35 -1.98 2.78
N THR A 69 14.78 -1.31 3.77
CA THR A 69 13.57 -1.75 4.46
C THR A 69 12.35 -1.68 3.55
N ILE A 70 12.19 -0.58 2.81
CA ILE A 70 11.12 -0.44 1.79
C ILE A 70 11.24 -1.55 0.74
N HIS A 71 12.45 -1.85 0.27
CA HIS A 71 12.67 -2.92 -0.70
C HIS A 71 12.30 -4.31 -0.14
N ARG A 72 12.59 -4.57 1.14
CA ARG A 72 12.18 -5.82 1.81
C ARG A 72 10.66 -5.92 1.92
N TRP A 73 9.99 -4.85 2.31
CA TRP A 73 8.53 -4.78 2.39
C TRP A 73 7.88 -4.96 1.02
N LEU A 74 8.43 -4.31 -0.01
CA LEU A 74 7.96 -4.45 -1.39
C LEU A 74 8.05 -5.92 -1.86
N LYS A 75 9.16 -6.62 -1.56
CA LYS A 75 9.27 -8.04 -1.87
C LYS A 75 8.22 -8.89 -1.16
N ALA A 76 7.92 -8.60 0.11
CA ALA A 76 6.91 -9.34 0.86
C ALA A 76 5.50 -9.16 0.27
N ILE A 77 5.11 -7.93 -0.08
CA ILE A 77 3.78 -7.66 -0.64
C ILE A 77 3.61 -8.20 -2.07
N ILE A 78 4.68 -8.22 -2.87
CA ILE A 78 4.70 -8.88 -4.18
C ILE A 78 4.58 -10.39 -4.03
N ALA A 79 5.31 -11.01 -3.09
CA ALA A 79 5.23 -12.45 -2.84
C ALA A 79 3.84 -12.89 -2.37
N GLN A 80 3.08 -11.99 -1.75
CA GLN A 80 1.69 -12.21 -1.35
C GLN A 80 0.67 -11.90 -2.46
N GLY A 81 1.11 -11.48 -3.66
CA GLY A 81 0.25 -11.18 -4.79
C GLY A 81 -0.57 -9.88 -4.64
N LEU A 82 -0.23 -9.01 -3.69
CA LEU A 82 -0.97 -7.77 -3.43
C LEU A 82 -0.62 -6.64 -4.41
N VAL A 83 0.57 -6.71 -5.00
CA VAL A 83 1.07 -5.75 -5.98
C VAL A 83 1.79 -6.52 -7.07
N GLU A 84 1.53 -6.16 -8.32
CA GLU A 84 2.25 -6.69 -9.47
C GLU A 84 3.37 -5.75 -9.88
N HIS A 85 4.55 -6.31 -10.15
CA HIS A 85 5.65 -5.56 -10.74
C HIS A 85 5.57 -5.64 -12.25
N VAL A 86 4.99 -4.62 -12.87
CA VAL A 86 4.94 -4.50 -14.33
C VAL A 86 6.28 -3.97 -14.83
N LEU A 87 6.89 -4.71 -15.77
CA LEU A 87 8.08 -4.23 -16.48
C LEU A 87 7.62 -3.28 -17.58
N ASP A 88 8.19 -2.09 -17.60
CA ASP A 88 7.97 -1.15 -18.68
C ASP A 88 8.68 -1.68 -19.94
N PRO A 89 7.94 -1.97 -21.04
CA PRO A 89 8.52 -2.48 -22.27
C PRO A 89 9.46 -1.46 -22.95
N THR A 90 9.45 -0.19 -22.52
CA THR A 90 10.33 0.87 -23.03
C THR A 90 11.54 1.15 -22.12
N ASP A 91 11.62 0.53 -20.94
CA ASP A 91 12.78 0.69 -20.05
C ASP A 91 13.93 -0.24 -20.50
N SER A 92 14.88 0.36 -21.22
CA SER A 92 16.05 -0.27 -21.83
C SER A 92 17.06 -0.88 -20.84
N ARG A 93 16.75 -0.92 -19.54
CA ARG A 93 17.62 -1.49 -18.50
C ARG A 93 17.42 -2.99 -18.24
N LYS A 94 16.76 -3.70 -19.16
CA LYS A 94 16.81 -5.17 -19.25
C LYS A 94 17.26 -5.61 -20.64
N ARG A 95 18.56 -5.49 -20.88
CA ARG A 95 19.32 -6.46 -21.67
C ARG A 95 20.41 -7.04 -20.78
#